data_AF-A0A327TI34-F1
#
_entry.id   AF-A0A327TI34-F1
#
_cell.length_a   1.000
_cell.length_b   1.000
_cell.length_c   1.000
_cell.angle_alpha   90.00
_cell.angle_beta   90.00
_cell.angle_gamma   90.00
#
_symmetry.space_group_name_H-M   'P 1'
#
loop_
_entity.id
_entity.type
_entity.pdbx_description
1 polymer ?
#
loop_
_entity_poly.entity_id
_entity_poly.type
_entity_poly.pdbx_seq_one_letter_code
_entity_poly.pdbx_strand_id
1 'polypeptide(L)'
;MQVLGADMGAVGEDVNALTRSINDLAEVMERFGPQVREAWSPDAPGAVGLAVTGRMAAALAAPAGELRERADRFAVHVERIDRAVGSVLDLLRTASAPGEVPGADAFLGELVGLAGAVREGLAGLEQFRALLAVLAGMSAPLRPPAQEIARAIDRIGEVAVRAEGWERRGAATLRERDARTA
;
A
#
# COMPACT_ATOMS: atom_id res chain seq x y z
N MET A 1 -0.07 18.89 17.44
CA MET A 1 -0.99 18.78 16.28
C MET A 1 -0.36 19.22 14.96
N GLN A 2 0.32 20.37 14.86
CA GLN A 2 0.91 20.85 13.59
C GLN A 2 1.83 19.83 12.89
N VAL A 3 2.68 19.11 13.63
CA VAL A 3 3.58 18.08 13.07
C VAL A 3 2.80 16.86 12.52
N LEU A 4 1.76 16.41 13.22
CA LEU A 4 0.88 15.33 12.76
C LEU A 4 0.15 15.72 11.47
N GLY A 5 -0.28 16.98 11.35
CA GLY A 5 -0.93 17.50 10.14
C GLY A 5 0.01 17.54 8.92
N ALA A 6 1.28 17.91 9.11
CA ALA A 6 2.28 17.88 8.04
C ALA A 6 2.62 16.44 7.60
N ASP A 7 2.80 15.52 8.56
CA ASP A 7 3.09 14.11 8.28
C ASP A 7 1.89 13.42 7.59
N MET A 8 0.65 13.74 7.97
CA MET A 8 -0.57 13.25 7.30
C MET A 8 -0.72 13.81 5.87
N GLY A 9 -0.33 15.07 5.63
CA GLY A 9 -0.28 15.65 4.28
C GLY A 9 0.69 14.89 3.38
N ALA A 10 1.89 14.60 3.89
CA ALA A 10 2.90 13.81 3.16
C ALA A 10 2.41 12.40 2.82
N VAL A 11 1.70 11.74 3.75
CA VAL A 11 1.06 10.43 3.48
C VAL A 11 0.00 10.51 2.38
N GLY A 12 -0.79 11.59 2.32
CA GLY A 12 -1.73 11.81 1.22
C GLY A 12 -1.05 11.98 -0.14
N GLU A 13 0.06 12.72 -0.18
CA GLU A 13 0.89 12.87 -1.39
C GLU A 13 1.48 11.53 -1.84
N ASP A 14 1.99 10.73 -0.89
CA ASP A 14 2.54 9.41 -1.15
C ASP A 14 1.49 8.44 -1.69
N VAL A 15 0.28 8.43 -1.14
CA VAL A 15 -0.83 7.60 -1.66
C VAL A 15 -1.14 7.99 -3.10
N ASN A 16 -1.26 9.28 -3.39
CA ASN A 16 -1.49 9.76 -4.76
C ASN A 16 -0.35 9.40 -5.72
N ALA A 17 0.89 9.35 -5.22
CA ALA A 17 2.03 8.91 -6.00
C ALA A 17 2.00 7.38 -6.22
N LEU A 18 1.66 6.60 -5.22
CA LEU A 18 1.48 5.14 -5.33
C LEU A 18 0.40 4.80 -6.35
N THR A 19 -0.76 5.45 -6.27
CA THR A 19 -1.86 5.26 -7.24
C THR A 19 -1.41 5.55 -8.67
N ARG A 20 -0.63 6.61 -8.89
CA ARG A 20 -0.06 6.90 -10.21
C ARG A 20 0.84 5.77 -10.71
N SER A 21 1.76 5.27 -9.89
CA SER A 21 2.62 4.15 -10.28
C SER A 21 1.84 2.87 -10.57
N ILE A 22 0.78 2.60 -9.82
CA ILE A 22 -0.11 1.46 -10.07
C ILE A 22 -0.80 1.61 -11.43
N ASN A 23 -1.27 2.82 -11.76
CA ASN A 23 -1.87 3.10 -13.07
C ASN A 23 -0.85 2.95 -14.21
N ASP A 24 0.38 3.43 -14.03
CA ASP A 24 1.45 3.28 -15.02
C ASP A 24 1.76 1.79 -15.29
N LEU A 25 1.77 0.96 -14.23
CA LEU A 25 1.91 -0.49 -14.36
C LEU A 25 0.72 -1.11 -15.11
N ALA A 26 -0.51 -0.71 -14.77
CA ALA A 26 -1.71 -1.20 -15.43
C ALA A 26 -1.71 -0.86 -16.94
N GLU A 27 -1.31 0.35 -17.31
CA GLU A 27 -1.20 0.77 -18.71
C GLU A 27 -0.20 -0.11 -19.48
N VAL A 28 0.95 -0.43 -18.89
CA VAL A 28 1.91 -1.36 -19.51
C VAL A 28 1.28 -2.75 -19.68
N MET A 29 0.57 -3.26 -18.68
CA MET A 29 -0.08 -4.56 -18.76
C MET A 29 -1.16 -4.62 -19.84
N GLU A 30 -1.99 -3.59 -19.93
CA GLU A 30 -3.04 -3.47 -20.96
C GLU A 30 -2.44 -3.42 -22.36
N ARG A 31 -1.38 -2.63 -22.54
CA ARG A 31 -0.66 -2.52 -23.82
C ARG A 31 -0.06 -3.84 -24.29
N PHE A 32 0.46 -4.65 -23.36
CA PHE A 32 1.12 -5.92 -23.68
C PHE A 32 0.19 -7.14 -23.61
N GLY A 33 -0.99 -7.04 -22.99
CA GLY A 33 -1.94 -8.14 -22.81
C GLY A 33 -2.28 -8.91 -24.10
N PRO A 34 -2.66 -8.23 -25.20
CA PRO A 34 -2.91 -8.90 -26.48
C PRO A 34 -1.68 -9.61 -27.04
N GLN A 35 -0.50 -8.97 -26.95
CA GLN A 35 0.76 -9.52 -27.48
C GLN A 35 1.22 -10.75 -26.70
N VAL A 36 1.04 -10.75 -25.38
CA VAL A 36 1.36 -11.90 -24.53
C VAL A 36 0.42 -13.07 -24.86
N ARG A 37 -0.88 -12.81 -25.03
CA ARG A 37 -1.87 -13.84 -25.39
C ARG A 37 -1.55 -14.47 -26.75
N GLU A 38 -1.20 -13.66 -27.74
CA GLU A 38 -0.82 -14.13 -29.07
C GLU A 38 0.49 -14.93 -29.03
N ALA A 39 1.50 -14.42 -28.35
CA ALA A 39 2.83 -15.04 -28.29
C ALA A 39 2.86 -16.37 -27.51
N TRP A 40 1.80 -16.68 -26.78
CA TRP A 40 1.64 -17.90 -25.99
C TRP A 40 0.56 -18.82 -26.57
N SER A 41 0.11 -18.54 -27.80
CA SER A 41 -0.76 -19.48 -28.51
C SER A 41 0.01 -20.78 -28.82
N PRO A 42 -0.67 -21.93 -28.93
CA PRO A 42 -0.03 -23.21 -29.25
C PRO A 42 0.78 -23.19 -30.55
N ASP A 43 0.39 -22.32 -31.49
CA ASP A 43 0.99 -22.20 -32.82
C ASP A 43 2.12 -21.16 -32.88
N ALA A 44 2.34 -20.40 -31.80
CA ALA A 44 3.35 -19.35 -31.76
C ALA A 44 4.76 -19.92 -31.56
N PRO A 45 5.75 -19.49 -32.37
CA PRO A 45 7.14 -19.86 -32.12
C PRO A 45 7.60 -19.32 -30.76
N GLY A 46 8.26 -20.17 -29.94
CA GLY A 46 8.71 -19.78 -28.59
C GLY A 46 9.62 -18.54 -28.54
N ALA A 47 10.34 -18.24 -29.62
CA ALA A 47 11.13 -17.01 -29.76
C ALA A 47 10.27 -15.73 -29.74
N VAL A 48 9.02 -15.79 -30.20
CA VAL A 48 8.06 -14.66 -30.15
C VAL A 48 7.67 -14.38 -28.69
N GLY A 49 7.43 -15.42 -27.90
CA GLY A 49 7.17 -15.31 -26.46
C GLY A 49 8.30 -14.62 -25.70
N LEU A 50 9.55 -15.00 -25.99
CA LEU A 50 10.73 -14.36 -25.39
C LEU A 50 10.88 -12.89 -25.79
N ALA A 51 10.65 -12.56 -27.06
CA ALA A 51 10.75 -11.17 -27.53
C ALA A 51 9.66 -10.27 -26.92
N VAL A 52 8.42 -10.75 -26.84
CA VAL A 52 7.31 -10.01 -26.22
C VAL A 52 7.56 -9.79 -24.73
N THR A 53 7.93 -10.86 -24.00
CA THR A 53 8.22 -10.75 -22.56
C THR A 53 9.44 -9.89 -22.26
N GLY A 54 10.45 -9.88 -23.13
CA GLY A 54 11.60 -8.97 -23.03
C GLY A 54 11.20 -7.49 -23.18
N ARG A 55 10.36 -7.15 -24.16
CA ARG A 55 9.84 -5.78 -24.33
C ARG A 55 8.95 -5.35 -23.17
N MET A 56 8.10 -6.26 -22.70
CA MET A 56 7.25 -6.04 -21.54
C MET A 56 8.09 -5.78 -20.28
N ALA A 57 9.12 -6.58 -20.04
CA ALA A 57 10.05 -6.38 -18.94
C ALA A 57 10.73 -5.02 -18.97
N ALA A 58 11.21 -4.60 -20.15
CA ALA A 58 11.81 -3.28 -20.32
C ALA A 58 10.83 -2.14 -20.03
N ALA A 59 9.56 -2.28 -20.46
CA ALA A 59 8.51 -1.29 -20.20
C ALA A 59 8.10 -1.24 -18.72
N LEU A 60 8.14 -2.38 -18.01
CA LEU A 60 7.80 -2.46 -16.58
C LEU A 60 8.92 -1.96 -15.67
N ALA A 61 10.18 -1.95 -16.12
CA ALA A 61 11.33 -1.70 -15.26
C ALA A 61 11.27 -0.36 -14.51
N ALA A 62 10.99 0.73 -15.22
CA ALA A 62 10.88 2.06 -14.62
C ALA A 62 9.69 2.18 -13.64
N PRO A 63 8.43 1.90 -14.04
CA PRO A 63 7.29 2.03 -13.13
C PRO A 63 7.36 1.06 -11.93
N ALA A 64 7.97 -0.12 -12.09
CA ALA A 64 8.21 -1.04 -10.98
C ALA A 64 9.20 -0.47 -9.95
N GLY A 65 10.30 0.12 -10.42
CA GLY A 65 11.28 0.78 -9.54
C GLY A 65 10.69 2.01 -8.84
N GLU A 66 9.94 2.83 -9.56
CA GLU A 66 9.25 3.98 -8.98
C GLU A 66 8.21 3.59 -7.94
N LEU A 67 7.44 2.52 -8.18
CA LEU A 67 6.50 1.97 -7.22
C LEU A 67 7.22 1.57 -5.93
N ARG A 68 8.36 0.86 -6.03
CA ARG A 68 9.16 0.49 -4.86
C ARG A 68 9.60 1.72 -4.07
N GLU A 69 10.21 2.69 -4.72
CA GLU A 69 10.71 3.90 -4.04
C GLU A 69 9.60 4.72 -3.39
N ARG A 70 8.41 4.76 -4.00
CA ARG A 70 7.23 5.41 -3.41
C ARG A 70 6.71 4.61 -2.22
N ALA A 71 6.68 3.28 -2.29
CA ALA A 71 6.25 2.42 -1.19
C ALA A 71 7.21 2.51 0.01
N ASP A 72 8.52 2.59 -0.24
CA ASP A 72 9.53 2.79 0.80
C ASP A 72 9.32 4.10 1.55
N ARG A 73 9.13 5.21 0.81
CA ARG A 73 8.87 6.54 1.38
C ARG A 73 7.57 6.58 2.17
N PHE A 74 6.50 6.06 1.59
CA PHE A 74 5.20 5.95 2.22
C PHE A 74 5.30 5.25 3.58
N ALA A 75 5.99 4.12 3.64
CA ALA A 75 6.14 3.38 4.87
C ALA A 75 7.00 4.10 5.93
N VAL A 76 8.01 4.89 5.52
CA VAL A 76 8.76 5.75 6.45
C VAL A 76 7.87 6.83 7.06
N HIS A 77 7.01 7.48 6.27
CA HIS A 77 6.08 8.48 6.80
C HIS A 77 5.03 7.85 7.73
N VAL A 78 4.49 6.69 7.37
CA VAL A 78 3.57 5.93 8.23
C VAL A 78 4.23 5.54 9.55
N GLU A 79 5.51 5.15 9.56
CA GLU A 79 6.23 4.83 10.80
C GLU A 79 6.39 6.05 11.72
N ARG A 80 6.54 7.25 11.16
CA ARG A 80 6.54 8.50 11.94
C ARG A 80 5.16 8.77 12.54
N ILE A 81 4.11 8.56 11.76
CA ILE A 81 2.72 8.67 12.23
C ILE A 81 2.43 7.64 13.32
N ASP A 82 2.91 6.39 13.22
CA ASP A 82 2.68 5.35 14.23
C ASP A 82 3.15 5.78 15.63
N ARG A 83 4.35 6.39 15.70
CA ARG A 83 4.88 6.93 16.97
C ARG A 83 4.03 8.07 17.51
N ALA A 84 3.56 8.95 16.63
CA ALA A 84 2.69 10.06 17.01
C ALA A 84 1.31 9.57 17.49
N VAL A 85 0.71 8.63 16.77
CA VAL A 85 -0.53 7.93 17.14
C VAL A 85 -0.38 7.26 18.50
N GLY A 86 0.70 6.50 18.72
CA GLY A 86 0.96 5.86 20.01
C GLY A 86 0.99 6.87 21.16
N SER A 87 1.69 7.99 20.98
CA SER A 87 1.77 9.06 21.98
C SER A 87 0.42 9.69 22.28
N VAL A 88 -0.42 9.91 21.25
CA VAL A 88 -1.78 10.45 21.42
C VAL A 88 -2.67 9.45 22.14
N LEU A 89 -2.62 8.16 21.77
CA LEU A 89 -3.41 7.12 22.41
C LEU A 89 -3.03 6.95 23.90
N ASP A 90 -1.74 7.07 24.23
CA ASP A 90 -1.28 7.02 25.61
C ASP A 90 -1.76 8.25 26.40
N LEU A 91 -1.68 9.45 25.81
CA LEU A 91 -2.25 10.66 26.41
C LEU A 91 -3.76 10.50 26.67
N LEU A 92 -4.53 10.02 25.70
CA LEU A 92 -5.97 9.81 25.83
C LEU A 92 -6.34 8.76 26.87
N ARG A 93 -5.47 7.78 27.12
CA ARG A 93 -5.63 6.80 28.20
C ARG A 93 -5.44 7.45 29.57
N THR A 94 -4.50 8.39 29.69
CA THR A 94 -4.21 9.11 30.95
C THR A 94 -5.16 10.26 31.25
N ALA A 95 -5.78 10.86 30.23
CA ALA A 95 -6.80 11.90 30.39
C ALA A 95 -7.99 11.33 31.17
N SER A 96 -8.36 11.97 32.28
CA SER A 96 -9.28 11.43 33.28
C SER A 96 -10.74 11.75 32.97
N ALA A 97 -11.04 12.83 32.25
CA ALA A 97 -12.40 13.25 31.96
C ALA A 97 -12.77 13.19 30.45
N PRO A 98 -14.00 12.77 30.10
CA PRO A 98 -14.53 12.96 28.75
C PRO A 98 -14.58 14.45 28.40
N GLY A 99 -14.20 14.81 27.15
CA GLY A 99 -14.10 16.20 26.69
C GLY A 99 -12.82 16.95 27.05
N GLU A 100 -11.95 16.37 27.90
CA GLU A 100 -10.65 16.96 28.28
C GLU A 100 -9.70 17.13 27.09
N VAL A 101 -9.85 16.27 26.07
CA VAL A 101 -9.18 16.41 24.78
C VAL A 101 -10.23 16.60 23.68
N PRO A 102 -10.42 17.84 23.19
CA PRO A 102 -11.35 18.12 22.09
C PRO A 102 -11.01 17.32 20.82
N GLY A 103 -12.02 16.73 20.19
CA GLY A 103 -11.86 16.01 18.92
C GLY A 103 -11.28 14.60 19.03
N ALA A 104 -11.05 14.07 20.24
CA ALA A 104 -10.49 12.74 20.46
C ALA A 104 -11.30 11.63 19.77
N ASP A 105 -12.63 11.63 19.92
CA ASP A 105 -13.47 10.53 19.42
C ASP A 105 -13.56 10.56 17.88
N ALA A 106 -13.57 11.76 17.28
CA ALA A 106 -13.51 11.93 15.82
C ALA A 106 -12.18 11.40 15.25
N PHE A 107 -11.05 11.78 15.87
CA PHE A 107 -9.72 11.27 15.50
C PHE A 107 -9.64 9.73 15.59
N LEU A 108 -10.18 9.15 16.67
CA LEU A 108 -10.21 7.69 16.84
C LEU A 108 -11.07 7.00 15.78
N GLY A 109 -12.20 7.61 15.40
CA GLY A 109 -13.06 7.14 14.31
C GLY A 109 -12.38 7.18 12.94
N GLU A 110 -11.69 8.28 12.61
CA GLU A 110 -10.91 8.41 11.36
C GLU A 110 -9.81 7.36 11.26
N LEU A 111 -9.15 7.08 12.38
CA LEU A 111 -8.06 6.12 12.51
C LEU A 111 -8.54 4.66 12.35
N VAL A 112 -9.75 4.34 12.78
CA VAL A 112 -10.42 3.06 12.48
C VAL A 112 -10.77 2.95 10.99
N GLY A 113 -11.29 4.03 10.38
CA GLY A 113 -11.67 4.06 8.96
C GLY A 113 -10.49 3.86 8.00
N LEU A 114 -9.32 4.39 8.33
CA LEU A 114 -8.10 4.30 7.52
C LEU A 114 -7.64 2.85 7.29
N ALA A 115 -7.69 2.00 8.32
CA ALA A 115 -7.24 0.61 8.22
C ALA A 115 -8.09 -0.20 7.24
N GLY A 116 -9.40 0.06 7.19
CA GLY A 116 -10.31 -0.57 6.22
C GLY A 116 -9.96 -0.25 4.78
N ALA A 117 -9.71 1.03 4.47
CA ALA A 117 -9.35 1.47 3.12
C ALA A 117 -8.01 0.87 2.63
N VAL A 118 -7.02 0.75 3.53
CA VAL A 118 -5.71 0.17 3.18
C VAL A 118 -5.82 -1.33 2.87
N ARG A 119 -6.65 -2.08 3.62
CA ARG A 119 -6.87 -3.52 3.37
C ARG A 119 -7.47 -3.78 1.99
N GLU A 120 -8.48 -3.02 1.62
CA GLU A 120 -9.17 -3.19 0.33
C GLU A 120 -8.21 -2.95 -0.85
N GLY A 121 -7.40 -1.89 -0.77
CA GLY A 121 -6.38 -1.61 -1.78
C GLY A 121 -5.31 -2.70 -1.90
N LEU A 122 -4.87 -3.28 -0.77
CA LEU A 122 -3.84 -4.32 -0.75
C LEU A 122 -4.30 -5.63 -1.41
N ALA A 123 -5.56 -6.00 -1.25
CA ALA A 123 -6.10 -7.24 -1.85
C ALA A 123 -5.97 -7.25 -3.38
N GLY A 124 -6.25 -6.11 -4.03
CA GLY A 124 -6.09 -5.97 -5.48
C GLY A 124 -4.63 -6.07 -5.92
N LEU A 125 -3.70 -5.51 -5.13
CA LEU A 125 -2.27 -5.59 -5.40
C LEU A 125 -1.72 -7.01 -5.28
N GLU A 126 -2.18 -7.78 -4.28
CA GLU A 126 -1.78 -9.19 -4.13
C GLU A 126 -2.26 -10.07 -5.30
N GLN A 127 -3.45 -9.80 -5.83
CA GLN A 127 -3.91 -10.46 -7.05
C GLN A 127 -3.00 -10.15 -8.24
N PHE A 128 -2.61 -8.87 -8.39
CA PHE A 128 -1.68 -8.45 -9.43
C PHE A 128 -0.30 -9.10 -9.28
N ARG A 129 0.23 -9.17 -8.05
CA ARG A 129 1.47 -9.86 -7.71
C ARG A 129 1.45 -11.32 -8.17
N ALA A 130 0.37 -12.04 -7.89
CA ALA A 130 0.23 -13.45 -8.25
C ALA A 130 0.29 -13.65 -9.78
N LEU A 131 -0.38 -12.79 -10.55
CA LEU A 131 -0.35 -12.84 -12.02
C LEU A 131 1.06 -12.57 -12.56
N LEU A 132 1.74 -11.56 -12.04
CA LEU A 132 3.12 -11.25 -12.43
C LEU A 132 4.10 -12.37 -12.07
N ALA A 133 3.91 -13.02 -10.92
CA ALA A 133 4.76 -14.14 -10.51
C ALA A 133 4.70 -15.31 -11.50
N VAL A 134 3.51 -15.60 -12.06
CA VAL A 134 3.36 -16.61 -13.12
C VAL A 134 4.17 -16.22 -14.36
N LEU A 135 4.04 -14.98 -14.82
CA LEU A 135 4.77 -14.49 -16.00
C LEU A 135 6.29 -14.49 -15.78
N ALA A 136 6.74 -14.10 -14.59
CA ALA A 136 8.15 -14.10 -14.20
C ALA A 136 8.74 -15.50 -14.07
N GLY A 137 7.93 -16.49 -13.66
CA GLY A 137 8.32 -17.90 -13.65
C GLY A 137 8.60 -18.45 -15.05
N MET A 138 7.95 -17.87 -16.06
CA MET A 138 8.06 -18.32 -17.45
C MET A 138 9.11 -17.55 -18.26
N SER A 139 9.51 -16.36 -17.81
CA SER A 139 10.48 -15.52 -18.54
C SER A 139 11.48 -14.84 -17.61
N ALA A 140 12.77 -15.11 -17.81
CA ALA A 140 13.85 -14.55 -16.99
C ALA A 140 13.89 -13.01 -16.95
N PRO A 141 13.70 -12.30 -18.08
CA PRO A 141 13.63 -10.83 -18.09
C PRO A 141 12.55 -10.22 -17.20
N LEU A 142 11.44 -10.93 -16.93
CA LEU A 142 10.35 -10.40 -16.10
C LEU A 142 10.60 -10.54 -14.59
N ARG A 143 11.61 -11.32 -14.17
CA ARG A 143 11.89 -11.52 -12.75
C ARG A 143 12.26 -10.22 -12.02
N PRO A 144 13.18 -9.36 -12.53
CA PRO A 144 13.53 -8.13 -11.84
C PRO A 144 12.33 -7.19 -11.60
N PRO A 145 11.52 -6.79 -12.62
CA PRO A 145 10.38 -5.91 -12.35
C PRO A 145 9.33 -6.56 -11.44
N ALA A 146 9.11 -7.87 -11.56
CA ALA A 146 8.20 -8.59 -10.66
C ALA A 146 8.69 -8.58 -9.19
N GLN A 147 10.00 -8.67 -8.96
CA GLN A 147 10.59 -8.59 -7.62
C GLN A 147 10.44 -7.18 -7.02
N GLU A 148 10.66 -6.13 -7.82
CA GLU A 148 10.49 -4.75 -7.35
C GLU A 148 9.03 -4.46 -6.97
N ILE A 149 8.08 -4.91 -7.79
CA ILE A 149 6.65 -4.80 -7.49
C ILE A 149 6.30 -5.60 -6.23
N ALA A 150 6.78 -6.83 -6.10
CA ALA A 150 6.54 -7.66 -4.91
C ALA A 150 7.06 -6.98 -3.63
N ARG A 151 8.28 -6.41 -3.66
CA ARG A 151 8.84 -5.66 -2.53
C ARG A 151 8.01 -4.43 -2.17
N ALA A 152 7.52 -3.70 -3.17
CA ALA A 152 6.64 -2.57 -2.93
C ALA A 152 5.35 -2.99 -2.24
N ILE A 153 4.75 -4.11 -2.67
CA ILE A 153 3.54 -4.67 -2.08
C ILE A 153 3.80 -5.14 -0.64
N ASP A 154 4.91 -5.83 -0.39
CA ASP A 154 5.31 -6.23 0.96
C ASP A 154 5.39 -5.00 1.88
N ARG A 155 6.01 -3.90 1.40
CA ARG A 155 6.15 -2.66 2.16
C ARG A 155 4.82 -1.96 2.43
N ILE A 156 3.89 -1.97 1.47
CA ILE A 156 2.51 -1.50 1.67
C ILE A 156 1.76 -2.41 2.67
N GLY A 157 1.99 -3.72 2.62
CA GLY A 157 1.45 -4.68 3.59
C GLY A 157 1.89 -4.39 5.02
N GLU A 158 3.16 -4.07 5.22
CA GLU A 158 3.66 -3.65 6.53
C GLU A 158 3.01 -2.35 7.05
N VAL A 159 2.64 -1.43 6.15
CA VAL A 159 1.85 -0.24 6.49
C VAL A 159 0.44 -0.64 6.91
N ALA A 160 -0.21 -1.56 6.18
CA ALA A 160 -1.54 -2.06 6.50
C ALA A 160 -1.59 -2.66 7.92
N VAL A 161 -0.60 -3.50 8.26
CA VAL A 161 -0.49 -4.10 9.60
C VAL A 161 -0.37 -3.04 10.70
N ARG A 162 0.38 -1.95 10.46
CA ARG A 162 0.48 -0.82 11.40
C ARG A 162 -0.85 -0.10 11.55
N ALA A 163 -1.53 0.19 10.45
CA ALA A 163 -2.85 0.84 10.45
C ALA A 163 -3.89 0.00 11.21
N GLU A 164 -3.91 -1.32 11.04
CA GLU A 164 -4.74 -2.21 11.85
C GLU A 164 -4.36 -2.19 13.34
N GLY A 165 -3.07 -2.06 13.64
CA GLY A 165 -2.59 -1.85 15.00
C GLY A 165 -3.10 -0.54 15.61
N TRP A 166 -3.27 0.50 14.80
CA TRP A 166 -3.93 1.74 15.21
C TRP A 166 -5.41 1.51 15.49
N GLU A 167 -6.14 0.91 14.54
CA GLU A 167 -7.57 0.58 14.65
C GLU A 167 -7.87 -0.18 15.96
N ARG A 168 -7.13 -1.25 16.23
CA ARG A 168 -7.32 -2.07 17.44
C ARG A 168 -7.12 -1.26 18.73
N ARG A 169 -6.04 -0.47 18.79
CA ARG A 169 -5.73 0.35 19.98
C ARG A 169 -6.75 1.48 20.15
N GLY A 170 -7.11 2.16 19.06
CA GLY A 170 -8.09 3.23 19.08
C GLY A 170 -9.48 2.77 19.52
N ALA A 171 -9.94 1.62 19.00
CA ALA A 171 -11.20 1.02 19.41
C ALA A 171 -11.21 0.59 20.89
N ALA A 172 -10.07 0.12 21.43
CA ALA A 172 -9.94 -0.16 22.85
C ALA A 172 -10.03 1.11 23.70
N THR A 173 -9.35 2.18 23.29
CA THR A 173 -9.40 3.49 23.96
C THR A 173 -10.80 4.11 23.93
N LEU A 174 -11.55 3.99 22.82
CA LEU A 174 -12.95 4.42 22.75
C LEU A 174 -13.80 3.68 23.80
N ARG A 175 -13.73 2.35 23.83
CA ARG A 175 -14.47 1.53 24.80
C ARG A 175 -14.16 1.88 26.26
N GLU A 176 -12.89 2.11 26.59
CA GLU A 176 -12.47 2.54 27.94
C GLU A 176 -12.96 3.94 28.30
N ARG A 177 -13.13 4.82 27.32
CA ARG A 177 -13.66 6.17 27.53
C ARG A 177 -15.17 6.11 27.74
N ASP A 178 -15.89 5.39 26.89
CA ASP A 178 -17.35 5.20 27.01
C ASP A 178 -17.71 4.61 28.39
N ALA A 179 -16.99 3.59 28.84
CA ALA A 179 -17.19 2.95 30.15
C ALA A 179 -16.92 3.86 31.36
N ARG A 180 -16.15 4.95 31.21
CA ARG A 180 -15.94 5.95 32.25
C ARG A 180 -17.03 7.03 32.28
N THR A 181 -17.83 7.12 31.22
CA THR A 181 -18.90 8.11 31.06
C THR A 181 -20.31 7.57 31.31
N ALA A 182 -20.45 6.24 31.28
CA ALA A 182 -21.68 5.52 31.62
C ALA A 182 -21.82 5.36 33.14
#